data_AF-A0A5M4EKE8-F1
#
_entry.id   AF-A0A5M4EKE8-F1
#
_cell.length_a   1.000
_cell.length_b   1.000
_cell.length_c   1.000
_cell.angle_alpha   90.00
_cell.angle_beta   90.00
_cell.angle_gamma   90.00
#
_symmetry.space_group_name_H-M   'P 1'
#
loop_
_entity.id
_entity.type
_entity.pdbx_description
1 polymer ?
#
loop_
_entity_poly.entity_id
_entity_poly.type
_entity_poly.pdbx_seq_one_letter_code
_entity_poly.pdbx_strand_id
1 'polypeptide(L)'
;MVRGKYVNEHEVLLSEEEISHILTNMDTWMQNNTNKCTERKLEPSVVVTDFEQWIRYGADLSTQSAECKNLRIIAIAIPQESGLASSQNDFKNTFIHEYYHAQQNDLDQCNIKGDFSQSNSIWFVEGGAHYFSTSILAKESKKNIDSEILRMAYDIRDLSEDELIGQPDKWGAAALLLMTKLNLLSENSIMDSSLFDNCARENDFDSNSREIQHVKKHWKSIENKNGIFSFKKEALNFNKYSY
;
A
#
# COMPACT_ATOMS: atom_id res chain seq x y z
N MET A 1 -6.66 18.16 -5.77
CA MET A 1 -7.03 17.15 -6.79
C MET A 1 -6.15 17.36 -8.02
N VAL A 2 -5.20 16.45 -8.27
CA VAL A 2 -4.35 16.48 -9.47
C VAL A 2 -4.91 15.46 -10.47
N ARG A 3 -5.36 15.92 -11.65
CA ARG A 3 -6.04 15.11 -12.69
C ARG A 3 -7.18 14.19 -12.21
N GLY A 4 -8.04 14.65 -11.31
CA GLY A 4 -9.17 13.84 -10.86
C GLY A 4 -8.82 12.76 -9.83
N LYS A 5 -7.56 12.69 -9.36
CA LYS A 5 -7.13 11.82 -8.27
C LYS A 5 -7.17 12.56 -6.92
N TYR A 6 -7.60 11.86 -5.88
CA TYR A 6 -7.48 12.30 -4.49
C TYR A 6 -6.04 12.12 -4.05
N VAL A 7 -5.34 13.23 -3.83
CA VAL A 7 -3.93 13.29 -3.44
C VAL A 7 -3.79 14.33 -2.34
N ASN A 8 -2.81 14.14 -1.45
CA ASN A 8 -2.40 15.18 -0.53
C ASN A 8 -1.55 16.21 -1.28
N GLU A 9 -1.76 17.49 -1.03
CA GLU A 9 -1.00 18.56 -1.68
C GLU A 9 0.04 19.13 -0.70
N HIS A 10 1.26 19.29 -1.18
CA HIS A 10 2.42 19.76 -0.43
C HIS A 10 3.06 20.97 -1.12
N GLU A 11 3.76 21.80 -0.34
CA GLU A 11 4.60 22.86 -0.90
C GLU A 11 5.79 22.26 -1.64
N VAL A 12 6.00 22.69 -2.89
CA VAL A 12 7.14 22.27 -3.70
C VAL A 12 8.31 23.20 -3.40
N LEU A 13 9.35 22.64 -2.77
CA LEU A 13 10.58 23.36 -2.43
C LEU A 13 11.68 23.23 -3.50
N LEU A 14 11.51 22.32 -4.45
CA LEU A 14 12.44 22.11 -5.56
C LEU A 14 12.37 23.30 -6.53
N SER A 15 13.53 23.74 -6.98
CA SER A 15 13.64 24.73 -8.05
C SER A 15 13.27 24.13 -9.42
N GLU A 16 12.93 24.99 -10.38
CA GLU A 16 12.67 24.58 -11.76
C GLU A 16 13.84 23.83 -12.42
N GLU A 17 15.07 24.17 -12.04
CA GLU A 17 16.28 23.47 -12.51
C GLU A 17 16.34 22.03 -11.95
N GLU A 18 16.07 21.85 -10.66
CA GLU A 18 16.04 20.53 -10.01
C GLU A 18 14.90 19.67 -10.58
N ILE A 19 13.70 20.23 -10.74
CA ILE A 19 12.56 19.53 -11.35
C ILE A 19 12.92 19.10 -12.78
N SER A 20 13.48 20.01 -13.58
CA SER A 20 13.88 19.71 -14.96
C SER A 20 14.96 18.62 -15.02
N HIS A 21 15.92 18.64 -14.09
CA HIS A 21 16.95 17.62 -13.98
C HIS A 21 16.39 16.23 -13.65
N ILE A 22 15.47 16.15 -12.68
CA ILE A 22 14.79 14.90 -12.31
C ILE A 22 14.02 14.34 -13.51
N LEU A 23 13.23 15.17 -14.20
CA LEU A 23 12.42 14.74 -15.33
C LEU A 23 13.27 14.31 -16.53
N THR A 24 14.39 14.99 -16.79
CA THR A 24 15.32 14.60 -17.87
C THR A 24 15.98 13.25 -17.59
N ASN A 25 16.40 13.01 -16.34
CA ASN A 25 16.99 11.73 -15.94
C ASN A 25 15.95 10.60 -16.01
N MET A 26 14.72 10.88 -15.59
CA MET A 26 13.61 9.94 -15.67
C MET A 26 13.28 9.59 -17.12
N ASP A 27 13.16 10.57 -18.02
CA ASP A 27 12.90 10.34 -19.44
C ASP A 27 14.01 9.50 -20.09
N THR A 28 15.27 9.85 -19.82
CA THR A 28 16.44 9.08 -20.30
C THR A 28 16.39 7.63 -19.81
N TRP A 29 16.10 7.43 -18.53
CA TRP A 29 15.97 6.09 -17.96
C TRP A 29 14.80 5.31 -18.58
N MET A 30 13.65 5.95 -18.76
CA MET A 30 12.47 5.33 -19.36
C MET A 30 12.73 4.92 -20.82
N GLN A 31 13.33 5.79 -21.63
CA GLN A 31 13.68 5.48 -23.02
C GLN A 31 14.60 4.24 -23.11
N ASN A 32 15.59 4.16 -22.23
CA ASN A 32 16.53 3.04 -22.16
C ASN A 32 15.91 1.72 -21.66
N ASN A 33 14.73 1.77 -21.04
CA ASN A 33 14.08 0.60 -20.44
C ASN A 33 12.72 0.24 -21.07
N THR A 34 12.34 0.88 -22.17
CA THR A 34 11.08 0.57 -22.90
C THR A 34 10.96 -0.91 -23.28
N ASN A 35 12.08 -1.58 -23.56
CA ASN A 35 12.11 -3.00 -23.93
C ASN A 35 11.86 -3.97 -22.77
N LYS A 36 11.77 -3.48 -21.53
CA LYS A 36 11.45 -4.31 -20.36
C LYS A 36 9.99 -4.73 -20.30
N CYS A 37 9.11 -3.93 -20.90
CA CYS A 37 7.70 -4.24 -21.04
C CYS A 37 7.46 -5.03 -22.30
N THR A 38 7.23 -6.34 -22.15
CA THR A 38 6.98 -7.23 -23.28
C THR A 38 5.49 -7.41 -23.57
N GLU A 39 4.61 -7.12 -22.61
CA GLU A 39 3.17 -7.29 -22.78
C GLU A 39 2.52 -6.13 -23.54
N ARG A 40 3.13 -4.94 -23.51
CA ARG A 40 2.62 -3.73 -24.16
C ARG A 40 3.75 -2.81 -24.62
N LYS A 41 3.45 -1.96 -25.62
CA LYS A 41 4.32 -0.83 -25.95
C LYS A 41 4.21 0.22 -24.85
N LEU A 42 5.31 0.50 -24.18
CA LEU A 42 5.41 1.57 -23.21
C LEU A 42 5.63 2.91 -23.94
N GLU A 43 4.95 3.96 -23.48
CA GLU A 43 5.11 5.33 -23.98
C GLU A 43 5.79 6.17 -22.88
N PRO A 44 7.13 6.30 -22.88
CA PRO A 44 7.87 7.03 -21.84
C PRO A 44 7.33 8.42 -21.53
N SER A 45 6.92 9.16 -22.57
CA SER A 45 6.42 10.53 -22.43
C SER A 45 5.17 10.63 -21.56
N VAL A 46 4.28 9.62 -21.61
CA VAL A 46 3.07 9.60 -20.77
C VAL A 46 3.46 9.46 -19.30
N VAL A 47 4.36 8.52 -19.00
CA VAL A 47 4.85 8.26 -17.65
C VAL A 47 5.56 9.48 -17.09
N VAL A 48 6.50 10.06 -17.84
CA VAL A 48 7.22 11.27 -17.43
C VAL A 48 6.28 12.45 -17.22
N THR A 49 5.26 12.63 -18.07
CA THR A 49 4.25 13.69 -17.90
C THR A 49 3.46 13.51 -16.60
N ASP A 50 3.11 12.28 -16.23
CA ASP A 50 2.37 12.03 -14.99
C ASP A 50 3.23 12.36 -13.76
N PHE A 51 4.52 11.98 -13.76
CA PHE A 51 5.45 12.35 -12.69
C PHE A 51 5.79 13.85 -12.67
N GLU A 52 5.89 14.52 -13.83
CA GLU A 52 6.02 15.97 -13.90
C GLU A 52 4.89 16.66 -13.15
N GLN A 53 3.66 16.21 -13.36
CA GLN A 53 2.51 16.80 -12.66
C GLN A 53 2.56 16.51 -11.17
N TRP A 54 2.91 15.28 -10.76
CA TRP A 54 3.08 14.96 -9.35
C TRP A 54 4.09 15.89 -8.67
N ILE A 55 5.26 16.06 -9.28
CA ILE A 55 6.34 16.89 -8.72
C ILE A 55 5.95 18.36 -8.71
N ARG A 56 5.41 18.89 -9.82
CA ARG A 56 5.11 20.33 -9.95
C ARG A 56 3.94 20.79 -9.10
N TYR A 57 2.98 19.91 -8.85
CA TYR A 57 1.82 20.21 -8.00
C TYR A 57 1.97 19.71 -6.57
N GLY A 58 3.14 19.15 -6.21
CA GLY A 58 3.44 18.66 -4.86
C GLY A 58 2.46 17.58 -4.39
N ALA A 59 2.05 16.69 -5.29
CA ALA A 59 1.07 15.67 -4.95
C ALA A 59 1.72 14.45 -4.31
N ASP A 60 1.24 14.11 -3.11
CA ASP A 60 1.72 13.07 -2.20
C ASP A 60 3.22 13.15 -1.84
N LEU A 61 3.61 12.52 -0.73
CA LEU A 61 5.03 12.42 -0.33
C LEU A 61 5.72 11.22 -0.95
N SER A 62 4.97 10.22 -1.39
CA SER A 62 5.49 9.04 -2.05
C SER A 62 4.46 8.48 -3.02
N THR A 63 4.96 7.81 -4.05
CA THR A 63 4.13 7.04 -4.97
C THR A 63 4.96 5.94 -5.62
N GLN A 64 4.26 4.89 -6.03
CA GLN A 64 4.76 3.86 -6.92
C GLN A 64 4.05 3.91 -8.28
N SER A 65 4.71 3.43 -9.33
CA SER A 65 4.08 3.14 -10.62
C SER A 65 4.48 1.77 -11.14
N ALA A 66 3.49 0.94 -11.40
CA ALA A 66 3.63 -0.37 -12.04
C ALA A 66 3.46 -0.25 -13.56
N GLU A 67 4.54 0.09 -14.27
CA GLU A 67 4.47 0.28 -15.73
C GLU A 67 4.25 -1.05 -16.48
N CYS A 68 4.93 -2.09 -16.05
CA CYS A 68 4.67 -3.47 -16.48
C CYS A 68 5.37 -4.39 -15.50
N LYS A 69 5.13 -5.70 -15.59
CA LYS A 69 5.68 -6.70 -14.66
C LYS A 69 7.18 -6.53 -14.35
N ASN A 70 7.98 -6.11 -15.33
CA ASN A 70 9.43 -5.97 -15.19
C ASN A 70 9.93 -4.52 -15.02
N LEU A 71 9.03 -3.54 -14.94
CA LEU A 71 9.37 -2.13 -14.83
C LEU A 71 8.51 -1.45 -13.76
N ARG A 72 9.17 -1.01 -12.70
CA ARG A 72 8.57 -0.36 -11.53
C ARG A 72 9.30 0.94 -11.26
N ILE A 73 8.54 1.96 -10.85
CA ILE A 73 9.07 3.25 -10.43
C ILE A 73 8.60 3.51 -9.01
N ILE A 74 9.51 4.00 -8.17
CA ILE A 74 9.21 4.48 -6.83
C ILE A 74 9.73 5.92 -6.77
N ALA A 75 8.87 6.86 -6.39
CA ALA A 75 9.25 8.22 -6.12
C ALA A 75 8.90 8.57 -4.67
N ILE A 76 9.84 9.19 -3.98
CA ILE A 76 9.69 9.62 -2.59
C ILE A 76 10.26 11.02 -2.48
N ALA A 77 9.43 11.95 -2.03
CA ALA A 77 9.85 13.29 -1.64
C ALA A 77 10.42 13.26 -0.22
N ILE A 78 11.53 13.96 0.01
CA ILE A 78 12.16 14.08 1.32
C ILE A 78 11.92 15.51 1.84
N PRO A 79 11.04 15.72 2.83
CA PRO A 79 10.75 17.07 3.33
C PRO A 79 11.98 17.69 4.01
N GLN A 80 12.17 19.00 3.82
CA GLN A 80 13.34 19.74 4.33
C GLN A 80 13.44 19.71 5.86
N GLU A 81 12.31 19.77 6.56
CA GLU A 81 12.24 19.81 8.04
C GLU A 81 12.60 18.47 8.70
N SER A 82 12.52 17.36 7.97
CA SER A 82 12.77 16.00 8.49
C SER A 82 14.25 15.71 8.75
N GLY A 83 15.16 16.53 8.21
CA GLY A 83 16.59 16.49 8.50
C GLY A 83 17.22 15.09 8.52
N LEU A 84 16.77 14.09 7.74
CA LEU A 84 17.19 12.68 7.72
C LEU A 84 17.43 11.96 9.08
N ALA A 85 17.27 12.60 10.24
CA ALA A 85 17.77 12.11 11.53
C ALA A 85 16.66 11.94 12.56
N SER A 86 15.67 12.84 12.59
CA SER A 86 14.41 12.65 13.33
C SER A 86 13.38 11.83 12.54
N SER A 87 13.59 11.65 11.23
CA SER A 87 12.67 10.98 10.30
C SER A 87 13.17 9.63 9.75
N GLN A 88 14.27 9.06 10.27
CA GLN A 88 14.86 7.84 9.68
C GLN A 88 13.86 6.69 9.60
N ASN A 89 13.10 6.45 10.67
CA ASN A 89 12.15 5.35 10.69
C ASN A 89 10.92 5.62 9.81
N ASP A 90 10.46 6.87 9.71
CA ASP A 90 9.31 7.21 8.88
C ASP A 90 9.67 7.17 7.40
N PHE A 91 10.84 7.71 7.03
CA PHE A 91 11.39 7.60 5.68
C PHE A 91 11.67 6.14 5.33
N LYS A 92 12.29 5.38 6.24
CA LYS A 92 12.55 3.95 6.04
C LYS A 92 11.26 3.15 5.88
N ASN A 93 10.24 3.45 6.70
CA ASN A 93 8.92 2.82 6.57
C ASN A 93 8.33 3.09 5.18
N THR A 94 8.29 4.37 4.79
CA THR A 94 7.79 4.82 3.49
C THR A 94 8.55 4.16 2.35
N PHE A 95 9.88 4.15 2.40
CA PHE A 95 10.70 3.48 1.38
C PHE A 95 10.41 1.98 1.29
N ILE A 96 10.32 1.28 2.42
CA ILE A 96 10.03 -0.16 2.42
C ILE A 96 8.60 -0.44 1.92
N HIS A 97 7.63 0.41 2.27
CA HIS A 97 6.24 0.34 1.79
C HIS A 97 6.19 0.47 0.26
N GLU A 98 6.77 1.53 -0.29
CA GLU A 98 6.80 1.73 -1.74
C GLU A 98 7.62 0.66 -2.47
N TYR A 99 8.71 0.21 -1.86
CA TYR A 99 9.50 -0.91 -2.38
C TYR A 99 8.69 -2.20 -2.47
N TYR A 100 7.82 -2.46 -1.50
CA TYR A 100 6.97 -3.64 -1.53
C TYR A 100 5.96 -3.58 -2.70
N HIS A 101 5.44 -2.41 -3.06
CA HIS A 101 4.60 -2.28 -4.25
C HIS A 101 5.30 -2.72 -5.53
N ALA A 102 6.61 -2.50 -5.66
CA ALA A 102 7.37 -3.00 -6.79
C ALA A 102 7.41 -4.54 -6.87
N GLN A 103 7.22 -5.25 -5.75
CA GLN A 103 7.15 -6.71 -5.69
C GLN A 103 5.75 -7.26 -5.97
N GLN A 104 4.70 -6.46 -5.85
CA GLN A 104 3.33 -6.88 -6.14
C GLN A 104 3.18 -7.06 -7.65
N ASN A 105 3.01 -8.30 -8.12
CA ASN A 105 3.18 -8.64 -9.53
C ASN A 105 1.99 -8.25 -10.41
N ASP A 106 0.78 -8.29 -9.85
CA ASP A 106 -0.48 -8.20 -10.60
C ASP A 106 -1.22 -6.85 -10.41
N LEU A 107 -0.49 -5.78 -10.07
CA LEU A 107 -1.06 -4.44 -9.87
C LEU A 107 -1.75 -3.89 -11.13
N ASP A 108 -1.21 -4.18 -12.32
CA ASP A 108 -1.67 -3.66 -13.61
C ASP A 108 -2.55 -4.64 -14.41
N GLN A 109 -2.84 -5.82 -13.87
CA GLN A 109 -3.35 -6.96 -14.67
C GLN A 109 -4.71 -7.50 -14.25
N CYS A 110 -5.31 -6.94 -13.19
CA CYS A 110 -6.51 -7.51 -12.60
C CYS A 110 -7.80 -6.84 -13.06
N ASN A 111 -8.76 -7.67 -13.47
CA ASN A 111 -10.13 -7.26 -13.71
C ASN A 111 -10.81 -7.03 -12.35
N ILE A 112 -10.84 -5.77 -11.92
CA ILE A 112 -11.51 -5.35 -10.70
C ILE A 112 -13.01 -5.61 -10.84
N LYS A 113 -13.58 -6.39 -9.91
CA LYS A 113 -15.01 -6.74 -9.93
C LYS A 113 -15.82 -5.67 -9.19
N GLY A 114 -16.83 -5.11 -9.86
CA GLY A 114 -17.71 -4.08 -9.28
C GLY A 114 -17.09 -2.69 -9.28
N ASP A 115 -17.65 -1.79 -8.47
CA ASP A 115 -17.12 -0.43 -8.33
C ASP A 115 -15.75 -0.46 -7.63
N PHE A 116 -14.80 0.33 -8.14
CA PHE A 116 -13.43 0.43 -7.60
C PHE A 116 -13.41 0.77 -6.10
N SER A 117 -14.40 1.55 -5.62
CA SER A 117 -14.56 1.90 -4.21
C SER A 117 -15.02 0.73 -3.32
N GLN A 118 -15.62 -0.31 -3.90
CA GLN A 118 -16.10 -1.50 -3.17
C GLN A 118 -15.17 -2.71 -3.35
N SER A 119 -14.26 -2.62 -4.32
CA SER A 119 -13.25 -3.63 -4.60
C SER A 119 -12.34 -3.88 -3.40
N ASN A 120 -11.83 -5.12 -3.34
CA ASN A 120 -10.82 -5.47 -2.36
C ASN A 120 -9.42 -4.99 -2.75
N SER A 121 -9.21 -4.61 -4.01
CA SER A 121 -7.89 -4.31 -4.54
C SER A 121 -7.14 -3.25 -3.74
N ILE A 122 -7.76 -2.11 -3.43
CA ILE A 122 -7.04 -0.98 -2.80
C ILE A 122 -6.50 -1.39 -1.43
N TRP A 123 -7.34 -1.90 -0.54
CA TRP A 123 -6.93 -2.22 0.82
C TRP A 123 -6.04 -3.46 0.90
N PHE A 124 -6.17 -4.41 -0.02
CA PHE A 124 -5.21 -5.51 -0.12
C PHE A 124 -3.83 -5.00 -0.52
N VAL A 125 -3.77 -4.16 -1.57
CA VAL A 125 -2.51 -3.64 -2.12
C VAL A 125 -1.78 -2.76 -1.10
N GLU A 126 -2.46 -1.75 -0.58
CA GLU A 126 -1.89 -0.81 0.40
C GLU A 126 -1.68 -1.48 1.76
N GLY A 127 -2.62 -2.34 2.17
CA GLY A 127 -2.49 -3.11 3.40
C GLY A 127 -1.34 -4.11 3.36
N GLY A 128 -1.06 -4.72 2.21
CA GLY A 128 0.07 -5.63 2.03
C GLY A 128 1.41 -4.92 2.19
N ALA A 129 1.55 -3.76 1.54
CA ALA A 129 2.73 -2.91 1.67
C ALA A 129 2.95 -2.45 3.12
N HIS A 130 1.89 -1.99 3.78
CA HIS A 130 1.96 -1.51 5.16
C HIS A 130 2.22 -2.65 6.17
N TYR A 131 1.63 -3.84 5.95
CA TYR A 131 1.92 -5.04 6.73
C TYR A 131 3.40 -5.40 6.61
N PHE A 132 3.93 -5.44 5.38
CA PHE A 132 5.31 -5.80 5.11
C PHE A 132 6.28 -4.81 5.76
N SER A 133 6.12 -3.51 5.51
CA SER A 133 7.01 -2.48 6.04
C SER A 133 7.03 -2.47 7.58
N THR A 134 5.85 -2.53 8.20
CA THR A 134 5.69 -2.61 9.65
C THR A 134 6.36 -3.86 10.22
N SER A 135 6.21 -5.00 9.54
CA SER A 135 6.83 -6.26 9.96
C SER A 135 8.36 -6.21 9.95
N ILE A 136 8.95 -5.59 8.93
CA ILE A 136 10.42 -5.42 8.85
C ILE A 136 10.92 -4.52 9.99
N LEU A 137 10.28 -3.37 10.20
CA LEU A 137 10.69 -2.42 11.24
C LEU A 137 10.48 -2.95 12.66
N ALA A 138 9.37 -3.67 12.89
CA ALA A 138 9.09 -4.31 14.16
C ALA A 138 10.14 -5.40 14.46
N LYS A 139 10.53 -6.22 13.46
CA LYS A 139 11.59 -7.23 13.61
C LYS A 139 12.93 -6.59 13.97
N GLU A 140 13.33 -5.54 13.26
CA GLU A 140 14.57 -4.80 13.53
C GLU A 140 14.58 -4.21 14.94
N SER A 141 13.46 -3.66 15.37
CA SER A 141 13.28 -3.06 16.70
C SER A 141 12.97 -4.09 17.80
N LYS A 142 12.94 -5.39 17.49
CA LYS A 142 12.56 -6.49 18.39
C LYS A 142 11.19 -6.29 19.07
N LYS A 143 10.25 -5.69 18.36
CA LYS A 143 8.88 -5.45 18.79
C LYS A 143 7.95 -6.57 18.31
N ASN A 144 6.78 -6.66 18.94
CA ASN A 144 5.73 -7.56 18.51
C ASN A 144 5.05 -7.02 17.23
N ILE A 145 5.15 -7.77 16.13
CA ILE A 145 4.64 -7.39 14.81
C ILE A 145 3.13 -7.16 14.84
N ASP A 146 2.36 -8.14 15.32
CA ASP A 146 0.91 -8.06 15.44
C ASP A 146 0.49 -6.80 16.19
N SER A 147 1.13 -6.55 17.34
CA SER A 147 0.81 -5.41 18.18
C SER A 147 1.13 -4.07 17.52
N GLU A 148 2.19 -3.96 16.70
CA GLU A 148 2.50 -2.72 15.99
C GLU A 148 1.50 -2.46 14.86
N ILE A 149 1.14 -3.48 14.07
CA ILE A 149 0.09 -3.39 13.04
C ILE A 149 -1.23 -2.97 13.68
N LEU A 150 -1.63 -3.65 14.76
CA LEU A 150 -2.90 -3.38 15.43
C LEU A 150 -2.91 -2.04 16.17
N ARG A 151 -1.76 -1.55 16.65
CA ARG A 151 -1.67 -0.20 17.22
C ARG A 151 -2.00 0.86 16.16
N MET A 152 -1.38 0.79 14.98
CA MET A 152 -1.63 1.76 13.90
C MET A 152 -3.08 1.70 13.40
N ALA A 153 -3.66 0.51 13.30
CA ALA A 153 -5.08 0.35 12.95
C ALA A 153 -6.03 0.82 14.07
N TYR A 154 -5.64 0.63 15.34
CA TYR A 154 -6.40 1.13 16.49
C TYR A 154 -6.52 2.66 16.45
N ASP A 155 -5.48 3.37 16.04
CA ASP A 155 -5.46 4.83 15.98
C ASP A 155 -6.45 5.41 14.95
N ILE A 156 -6.82 4.65 13.92
CA ILE A 156 -7.74 5.09 12.84
C ILE A 156 -9.14 4.44 12.90
N ARG A 157 -9.41 3.60 13.91
CA ARG A 157 -10.60 2.72 13.94
C ARG A 157 -11.96 3.44 13.99
N ASP A 158 -11.94 4.70 14.41
CA ASP A 158 -13.12 5.54 14.64
C ASP A 158 -13.35 6.53 13.46
N LEU A 159 -12.51 6.47 12.42
CA LEU A 159 -12.72 7.22 11.17
C LEU A 159 -13.98 6.75 10.43
N SER A 160 -14.58 7.64 9.66
CA SER A 160 -15.69 7.33 8.75
C SER A 160 -15.23 6.44 7.58
N GLU A 161 -16.19 5.82 6.90
CA GLU A 161 -15.88 4.97 5.72
C GLU A 161 -15.16 5.76 4.62
N ASP A 162 -15.57 7.00 4.35
CA ASP A 162 -14.92 7.86 3.36
C ASP A 162 -13.46 8.19 3.74
N GLU A 163 -13.21 8.44 5.03
CA GLU A 163 -11.84 8.69 5.53
C GLU A 163 -10.97 7.42 5.46
N LEU A 164 -11.55 6.24 5.69
CA LEU A 164 -10.86 4.95 5.57
C LEU A 164 -10.54 4.58 4.13
N ILE A 165 -11.38 4.98 3.17
CA ILE A 165 -11.09 4.86 1.74
C ILE A 165 -9.85 5.69 1.37
N GLY A 166 -9.67 6.86 2.00
CA GLY A 166 -8.48 7.71 1.81
C GLY A 166 -7.21 7.23 2.55
N GLN A 167 -7.33 6.27 3.47
CA GLN A 167 -6.21 5.71 4.25
C GLN A 167 -6.29 4.18 4.31
N PRO A 168 -6.20 3.50 3.16
CA PRO A 168 -6.44 2.06 3.05
C PRO A 168 -5.36 1.17 3.69
N ASP A 169 -4.17 1.73 3.91
CA ASP A 169 -2.95 1.04 4.32
C ASP A 169 -3.07 0.40 5.71
N LYS A 170 -3.36 1.18 6.75
CA LYS A 170 -3.37 0.72 8.15
C LYS A 170 -4.49 -0.26 8.43
N TRP A 171 -5.70 0.03 7.97
CA TRP A 171 -6.83 -0.89 8.19
C TRP A 171 -6.72 -2.13 7.31
N GLY A 172 -6.19 -1.99 6.09
CA GLY A 172 -5.88 -3.11 5.21
C GLY A 172 -4.86 -4.06 5.83
N ALA A 173 -3.79 -3.53 6.45
CA ALA A 173 -2.80 -4.36 7.15
C ALA A 173 -3.41 -5.12 8.34
N ALA A 174 -4.27 -4.48 9.13
CA ALA A 174 -5.00 -5.16 10.19
C ALA A 174 -5.98 -6.21 9.64
N ALA A 175 -6.67 -5.93 8.54
CA ALA A 175 -7.54 -6.89 7.87
C ALA A 175 -6.76 -8.13 7.39
N LEU A 176 -5.60 -7.94 6.76
CA LEU A 176 -4.71 -9.03 6.36
C LEU A 176 -4.19 -9.83 7.57
N LEU A 177 -3.82 -9.16 8.67
CA LEU A 177 -3.47 -9.83 9.92
C LEU A 177 -4.64 -10.65 10.47
N LEU A 178 -5.87 -10.14 10.42
CA LEU A 178 -7.04 -10.92 10.83
C LEU A 178 -7.21 -12.16 9.95
N MET A 179 -7.02 -12.02 8.64
CA MET A 179 -7.08 -13.14 7.70
C MET A 179 -6.03 -14.21 8.00
N THR A 180 -4.80 -13.85 8.40
CA THR A 180 -3.80 -14.84 8.84
C THR A 180 -4.24 -15.55 10.11
N LYS A 181 -4.79 -14.83 11.10
CA LYS A 181 -5.30 -15.44 12.34
C LYS A 181 -6.50 -16.37 12.12
N LEU A 182 -7.30 -16.09 11.09
CA LEU A 182 -8.43 -16.92 10.67
C LEU A 182 -8.02 -18.07 9.72
N ASN A 183 -6.72 -18.23 9.42
CA ASN A 183 -6.20 -19.19 8.45
C ASN A 183 -6.84 -19.07 7.05
N LEU A 184 -7.19 -17.85 6.64
CA LEU A 184 -7.71 -17.55 5.30
C LEU A 184 -6.58 -17.37 4.29
N LEU A 185 -5.43 -16.90 4.74
CA LEU A 185 -4.18 -16.81 3.98
C LEU A 185 -2.98 -17.03 4.90
N SER A 186 -1.79 -17.21 4.33
CA SER A 186 -0.56 -17.37 5.10
C SER A 186 0.16 -16.03 5.25
N GLU A 187 0.84 -15.81 6.38
CA GLU A 187 1.70 -14.63 6.53
C GLU A 187 2.80 -14.60 5.46
N ASN A 188 3.35 -15.76 5.10
CA ASN A 188 4.38 -15.86 4.05
C ASN A 188 3.89 -15.30 2.72
N SER A 189 2.65 -15.57 2.32
CA SER A 189 2.10 -15.03 1.06
C SER A 189 2.03 -13.50 1.02
N ILE A 190 1.91 -12.85 2.17
CA ILE A 190 2.10 -11.39 2.26
C ILE A 190 3.59 -11.10 2.17
N MET A 191 4.42 -11.70 3.03
CA MET A 191 5.83 -11.33 3.13
C MET A 191 6.65 -11.56 1.84
N ASP A 192 6.30 -12.54 1.02
CA ASP A 192 6.96 -12.86 -0.25
C ASP A 192 6.22 -12.33 -1.49
N SER A 193 5.15 -11.55 -1.28
CA SER A 193 4.28 -10.96 -2.31
C SER A 193 3.49 -11.93 -3.19
N SER A 194 3.53 -13.24 -2.95
CA SER A 194 2.75 -14.23 -3.73
C SER A 194 1.22 -14.09 -3.59
N LEU A 195 0.75 -13.33 -2.59
CA LEU A 195 -0.64 -12.88 -2.49
C LEU A 195 -1.08 -12.01 -3.70
N PHE A 196 -0.11 -11.39 -4.38
CA PHE A 196 -0.30 -10.52 -5.54
C PHE A 196 0.10 -11.21 -6.84
N ASP A 197 -0.21 -12.51 -6.92
CA ASP A 197 -0.15 -13.30 -8.13
C ASP A 197 -1.55 -13.72 -8.57
N ASN A 198 -1.76 -13.82 -9.89
CA ASN A 198 -2.99 -14.33 -10.50
C ASN A 198 -4.29 -13.62 -10.04
N CYS A 199 -4.20 -12.38 -9.56
CA CYS A 199 -5.33 -11.62 -9.07
C CYS A 199 -6.05 -12.30 -7.90
N ALA A 200 -5.33 -13.04 -7.05
CA ALA A 200 -5.90 -13.75 -5.90
C ALA A 200 -6.75 -12.83 -5.00
N ARG A 201 -6.34 -11.56 -4.83
CA ARG A 201 -7.09 -10.53 -4.09
C ARG A 201 -8.51 -10.26 -4.62
N GLU A 202 -8.79 -10.52 -5.90
CA GLU A 202 -10.12 -10.36 -6.53
C GLU A 202 -10.81 -11.71 -6.82
N ASN A 203 -10.03 -12.77 -7.00
CA ASN A 203 -10.54 -14.08 -7.42
C ASN A 203 -10.83 -15.01 -6.25
N ASP A 204 -9.90 -15.12 -5.31
CA ASP A 204 -10.00 -16.02 -4.17
C ASP A 204 -10.67 -15.34 -2.98
N PHE A 205 -10.51 -14.01 -2.90
CA PHE A 205 -11.07 -13.17 -1.85
C PHE A 205 -12.19 -12.29 -2.40
N ASP A 206 -13.30 -12.89 -2.85
CA ASP A 206 -14.46 -12.14 -3.31
C ASP A 206 -15.00 -11.22 -2.21
N SER A 207 -15.24 -9.95 -2.56
CA SER A 207 -15.79 -8.93 -1.66
C SER A 207 -17.11 -9.32 -0.97
N ASN A 208 -17.90 -10.20 -1.58
CA ASN A 208 -19.18 -10.68 -1.08
C ASN A 208 -19.07 -11.99 -0.29
N SER A 209 -17.89 -12.60 -0.22
CA SER A 209 -17.67 -13.81 0.58
C SER A 209 -17.91 -13.53 2.07
N ARG A 210 -18.41 -14.53 2.80
CA ARG A 210 -18.68 -14.40 4.25
C ARG A 210 -17.40 -14.12 5.02
N GLU A 211 -16.30 -14.69 4.56
CA GLU A 211 -14.94 -14.49 5.02
C GLU A 211 -14.56 -13.01 4.99
N ILE A 212 -14.67 -12.37 3.82
CA ILE A 212 -14.28 -10.96 3.66
C ILE A 212 -15.26 -10.03 4.37
N GLN A 213 -16.56 -10.34 4.37
CA GLN A 213 -17.54 -9.57 5.13
C GLN A 213 -17.26 -9.60 6.64
N HIS A 214 -16.85 -10.76 7.17
CA HIS A 214 -16.41 -10.88 8.56
C HIS A 214 -15.16 -10.04 8.82
N VAL A 215 -14.16 -10.09 7.94
CA VAL A 215 -12.92 -9.31 8.08
C VAL A 215 -13.22 -7.80 8.05
N LYS A 216 -13.99 -7.31 7.08
CA LYS A 216 -14.40 -5.89 6.98
C LYS A 216 -15.18 -5.42 8.21
N LYS A 217 -16.00 -6.29 8.80
CA LYS A 217 -16.74 -5.98 10.03
C LYS A 217 -15.84 -5.92 11.27
N HIS A 218 -14.80 -6.77 11.32
CA HIS A 218 -14.07 -7.04 12.57
C HIS A 218 -12.61 -6.58 12.59
N TRP A 219 -12.04 -6.02 11.52
CA TRP A 219 -10.66 -5.50 11.51
C TRP A 219 -10.40 -4.49 12.65
N LYS A 220 -11.42 -3.72 13.06
CA LYS A 220 -11.33 -2.75 14.15
C LYS A 220 -11.61 -3.30 15.54
N SER A 221 -11.95 -4.59 15.67
CA SER A 221 -12.24 -5.23 16.95
C SER A 221 -10.95 -5.53 17.72
N ILE A 222 -10.30 -4.46 18.17
CA ILE A 222 -8.96 -4.47 18.77
C ILE A 222 -9.08 -4.06 20.25
N GLU A 223 -8.29 -4.68 21.12
CA GLU A 223 -8.11 -4.30 22.51
C GLU A 223 -6.65 -3.92 22.78
N ASN A 224 -6.44 -2.98 23.71
CA ASN A 224 -5.13 -2.61 24.24
C ASN A 224 -5.04 -3.06 25.70
N LYS A 225 -4.10 -3.96 25.99
CA LYS A 225 -3.79 -4.42 27.34
C LYS A 225 -2.35 -4.05 27.65
N ASN A 226 -2.16 -3.00 28.46
CA ASN A 226 -0.85 -2.51 28.90
C ASN A 226 0.12 -2.19 27.73
N GLY A 227 -0.39 -1.58 26.65
CA GLY A 227 0.41 -1.22 25.48
C GLY A 227 0.58 -2.35 24.45
N ILE A 228 0.01 -3.53 24.70
CA ILE A 228 -0.02 -4.64 23.75
C ILE A 228 -1.40 -4.68 23.10
N PHE A 229 -1.42 -4.62 21.77
CA PHE A 229 -2.64 -4.62 20.98
C PHE A 229 -2.91 -6.02 20.44
N SER A 230 -4.17 -6.46 20.54
CA SER A 230 -4.61 -7.76 20.04
C SER A 230 -6.06 -7.70 19.55
N PHE A 231 -6.45 -8.62 18.67
CA PHE A 231 -7.85 -8.79 18.33
C PHE A 231 -8.66 -9.29 19.53
N LYS A 232 -9.87 -8.76 19.67
CA LYS A 232 -10.87 -9.30 20.59
C LYS A 232 -11.38 -10.64 20.08
N LYS A 233 -11.92 -11.45 20.99
CA LYS A 233 -12.34 -12.83 20.71
C LYS A 233 -13.41 -12.92 19.61
N GLU A 234 -14.31 -11.95 19.53
CA GLU A 234 -15.35 -11.89 18.50
C GLU A 234 -14.79 -11.80 17.07
N ALA A 235 -13.65 -11.13 16.88
CA ALA A 235 -12.99 -11.06 15.57
C ALA A 235 -12.42 -12.41 15.15
N LEU A 236 -11.93 -13.18 16.12
CA LEU A 236 -11.30 -14.49 15.91
C LEU A 236 -12.33 -15.63 15.85
N ASN A 237 -13.59 -15.37 16.19
CA ASN A 237 -14.65 -16.37 16.21
C ASN A 237 -15.39 -16.40 14.87
N PHE A 238 -14.72 -16.92 13.84
CA PHE A 238 -15.32 -17.16 12.52
C PHE A 238 -15.41 -18.67 12.26
N ASN A 239 -16.62 -19.18 12.07
CA ASN A 239 -16.83 -20.56 11.66
C ASN A 239 -17.02 -20.65 10.15
N LYS A 240 -15.96 -21.05 9.44
CA LYS A 240 -15.99 -21.25 7.98
C LYS A 240 -17.05 -22.26 7.52
N TYR A 241 -17.46 -23.18 8.41
CA TYR A 241 -18.32 -24.33 8.09
C TYR A 241 -19.77 -24.20 8.56
N SER A 242 -20.17 -23.10 9.20
CA SER A 242 -21.59 -22.88 9.53
C SER A 242 -22.30 -22.36 8.30
N TYR A 243 -23.17 -23.16 7.67
CA TYR A 243 -24.10 -22.71 6.63
C TYR A 243 -25.35 -22.11 7.25
#